data_AF-A0A9D9PG07-F1
#
_entry.id   AF-A0A9D9PG07-F1
#
_cell.length_a   1.000
_cell.length_b   1.000
_cell.length_c   1.000
_cell.angle_alpha   90.00
_cell.angle_beta   90.00
_cell.angle_gamma   90.00
#
_symmetry.space_group_name_H-M   'P 1'
#
loop_
_entity.id
_entity.type
_entity.pdbx_description
1 polymer ?
#
loop_
_entity_poly.entity_id
_entity_poly.type
_entity_poly.pdbx_seq_one_letter_code
_entity_poly.pdbx_strand_id
1 'polypeptide(L)'
;MVLSLGLVLVLTTAQLSSNSFCEEIPDRIENVREQAREAEVELEERLASDTFWQQVDRQQRQLEAQLNALLQDEAQLAEVLRNPQTPPQLVAILNAAQSRPNAINEFLNQQREQLPEQLRSRIHERRDALLEEVLQLSEHCHSRH
;
A
#
# COMPACT_ATOMS: atom_id res chain seq x y z
N MET A 1 -0.28 -10.47 -15.66
CA MET A 1 1.02 -9.92 -15.21
C MET A 1 0.81 -9.27 -13.85
N VAL A 2 1.25 -9.93 -12.78
CA VAL A 2 1.26 -9.37 -11.43
C VAL A 2 2.40 -8.35 -11.41
N LEU A 3 2.08 -7.07 -11.59
CA LEU A 3 3.05 -6.00 -11.45
C LEU A 3 3.22 -5.72 -9.96
N SER A 4 4.14 -6.45 -9.36
CA SER A 4 4.88 -6.04 -8.19
C SER A 4 5.52 -4.68 -8.49
N LEU A 5 4.83 -3.59 -8.14
CA LEU A 5 5.51 -2.36 -7.74
C LEU A 5 6.34 -2.75 -6.52
N GLY A 6 7.56 -3.18 -6.78
CA GLY A 6 8.54 -3.56 -5.79
C GLY A 6 8.95 -2.33 -5.01
N LEU A 7 8.10 -1.91 -4.07
CA LEU A 7 8.57 -1.32 -2.83
C LEU A 7 9.12 -2.50 -2.01
N VAL A 8 10.29 -2.98 -2.42
CA VAL A 8 11.04 -3.94 -1.63
C VAL A 8 11.70 -3.11 -0.53
N LEU A 9 10.90 -2.74 0.47
CA LEU A 9 11.35 -2.16 1.71
C LEU A 9 12.05 -3.30 2.46
N VAL A 10 13.33 -3.52 2.16
CA VAL A 10 14.16 -4.51 2.84
C VAL A 10 14.47 -4.00 4.23
N LEU A 11 13.49 -4.13 5.11
CA LEU A 11 13.70 -4.12 6.55
C LEU A 11 14.36 -5.46 6.88
N THR A 12 15.65 -5.56 6.56
CA THR A 12 16.44 -6.72 6.94
C THR A 12 16.50 -6.74 8.46
N THR A 13 15.83 -7.73 9.03
CA THR A 13 16.01 -8.12 10.42
C THR A 13 17.50 -8.40 10.61
N ALA A 14 18.20 -7.49 11.29
CA ALA A 14 19.59 -7.66 11.66
C ALA A 14 19.75 -9.04 12.30
N GLN A 15 20.60 -9.88 11.70
CA GLN A 15 20.86 -11.24 12.16
C GLN A 15 21.30 -11.20 13.63
N LEU A 16 20.54 -11.90 14.48
CA LEU A 16 20.77 -11.97 15.91
C LEU A 16 22.01 -12.84 16.20
N SER A 17 23.05 -12.25 16.78
CA SER A 17 23.99 -12.95 17.65
C SER A 17 23.83 -12.44 19.08
N SER A 18 23.72 -13.40 19.99
CA SER A 18 23.31 -13.34 21.39
C SER A 18 24.19 -12.52 22.35
N ASN A 19 23.50 -11.89 23.33
CA ASN A 19 23.91 -11.38 24.66
C ASN A 19 23.80 -9.85 24.91
N SER A 20 23.75 -9.00 23.88
CA SER A 20 23.62 -7.53 24.02
C SER A 20 22.24 -6.97 23.62
N PHE A 21 21.30 -7.84 23.23
CA PHE A 21 20.02 -7.41 22.64
C PHE A 21 19.24 -6.41 23.51
N CYS A 22 19.27 -6.58 24.84
CA CYS A 22 18.57 -5.71 25.78
C CYS A 22 19.22 -4.32 25.93
N GLU A 23 20.53 -4.21 25.71
CA GLU A 23 21.28 -2.94 25.76
C GLU A 23 21.13 -2.17 24.44
N GLU A 24 20.88 -2.86 23.33
CA GLU A 24 20.72 -2.30 21.98
C GLU A 24 19.29 -1.81 21.67
N ILE A 25 18.33 -1.95 22.59
CA ILE A 25 16.93 -1.59 22.34
C ILE A 25 16.75 -0.11 21.98
N PRO A 26 17.36 0.86 22.68
CA PRO A 26 17.29 2.26 22.29
C PRO A 26 17.81 2.50 20.86
N ASP A 27 18.94 1.89 20.50
CA ASP A 27 19.54 2.00 19.17
C ASP A 27 18.64 1.38 18.09
N ARG A 28 17.94 0.29 18.40
CA ARG A 28 16.96 -0.34 17.49
C ARG A 28 15.74 0.53 17.27
N ILE A 29 15.19 1.14 18.32
CA ILE A 29 14.09 2.10 18.20
C ILE A 29 14.50 3.27 17.32
N GLU A 30 15.69 3.82 17.55
CA GLU A 30 16.20 4.95 16.75
C GLU A 30 16.42 4.55 15.29
N ASN A 31 16.97 3.36 15.04
CA ASN A 31 17.15 2.85 13.69
C ASN A 31 15.82 2.66 12.95
N VAL A 32 14.78 2.14 13.61
CA VAL A 32 13.43 2.03 13.01
C VAL A 32 12.87 3.41 12.66
N ARG A 33 13.09 4.43 13.50
CA ARG A 33 12.65 5.80 13.23
C ARG A 33 13.40 6.42 12.06
N GLU A 34 14.71 6.26 11.99
CA GLU A 34 15.51 6.82 10.89
C GLU A 34 15.14 6.16 9.56
N GLN A 35 14.97 4.84 9.52
CA GLN A 35 14.51 4.15 8.31
C GLN A 35 13.12 4.62 7.86
N ALA A 36 12.20 4.87 8.80
CA ALA A 36 10.88 5.42 8.46
C ALA A 36 11.00 6.84 7.91
N ARG A 37 11.88 7.67 8.47
CA ARG A 37 12.14 9.04 8.01
C ARG A 37 12.75 9.06 6.60
N GLU A 38 13.73 8.20 6.34
CA GLU A 38 14.32 8.04 5.00
C GLU A 38 13.27 7.59 3.98
N ALA A 39 12.42 6.63 4.34
CA ALA A 39 11.33 6.17 3.48
C ALA A 39 10.29 7.27 3.21
N GLU A 40 9.98 8.10 4.20
CA GLU A 40 9.10 9.28 4.02
C GLU A 40 9.72 10.28 3.05
N VAL A 41 11.01 10.61 3.20
CA VAL A 41 11.73 11.52 2.28
C VAL A 41 11.74 10.96 0.85
N GLU A 42 12.08 9.68 0.68
CA GLU A 42 12.09 9.04 -0.63
C GLU A 42 10.68 9.02 -1.27
N LEU A 43 9.65 8.79 -0.45
CA LEU A 43 8.26 8.85 -0.92
C LEU A 43 7.92 10.26 -1.39
N GLU A 44 8.25 11.31 -0.64
CA GLU A 44 7.96 12.70 -1.04
C GLU A 44 8.70 13.07 -2.34
N GLU A 45 9.95 12.65 -2.51
CA GLU A 45 10.70 12.85 -3.76
C GLU A 45 10.02 12.16 -4.95
N ARG A 46 9.52 10.93 -4.75
CA ARG A 46 8.78 10.19 -5.79
C ARG A 46 7.43 10.83 -6.08
N LEU A 47 6.70 11.30 -5.08
CA LEU A 47 5.42 11.99 -5.23
C LEU A 47 5.59 13.36 -5.90
N ALA A 48 6.74 14.02 -5.72
CA ALA A 48 7.07 15.26 -6.42
C ALA A 48 7.51 15.03 -7.88
N SER A 49 7.81 13.78 -8.27
CA SER A 49 8.26 13.45 -9.61
C SER A 49 7.10 13.33 -10.60
N ASP A 50 7.22 14.01 -11.75
CA ASP A 50 6.31 13.86 -12.88
C ASP A 50 6.28 12.42 -13.42
N THR A 51 7.40 11.68 -13.32
CA THR A 51 7.48 10.31 -13.85
C THR A 51 6.54 9.36 -13.10
N PHE A 52 6.38 9.57 -11.79
CA PHE A 52 5.46 8.81 -10.96
C PHE A 52 4.02 9.06 -11.39
N TRP A 53 3.61 10.33 -11.50
CA TRP A 53 2.25 10.68 -11.89
C TRP A 53 1.93 10.28 -13.33
N GLN A 54 2.89 10.34 -14.25
CA GLN A 54 2.72 9.82 -15.61
C GLN A 54 2.51 8.31 -15.64
N GLN A 55 3.16 7.57 -14.74
CA GLN A 55 2.93 6.13 -14.62
C GLN A 55 1.54 5.84 -14.04
N VAL A 56 1.15 6.52 -12.97
CA VAL A 56 -0.18 6.41 -12.35
C VAL A 56 -1.27 6.70 -13.39
N ASP A 57 -1.12 7.79 -14.15
CA ASP A 57 -2.07 8.20 -15.17
C ASP A 57 -2.19 7.17 -16.31
N ARG A 58 -1.07 6.61 -16.80
CA ARG A 58 -1.09 5.53 -17.80
C ARG A 58 -1.83 4.30 -17.30
N GLN A 59 -1.57 3.88 -16.05
CA GLN A 59 -2.26 2.74 -15.44
C GLN A 59 -3.76 3.02 -15.28
N GLN A 60 -4.11 4.23 -14.85
CA GLN A 60 -5.49 4.67 -14.69
C GLN A 60 -6.26 4.57 -16.00
N ARG A 61 -5.73 5.12 -17.09
CA ARG A 61 -6.36 5.04 -18.43
C ARG A 61 -6.50 3.60 -18.91
N GLN A 62 -5.49 2.76 -18.66
CA GLN A 62 -5.54 1.35 -19.04
C GLN A 62 -6.63 0.61 -18.26
N LEU A 63 -6.78 0.89 -16.97
CA LEU A 63 -7.82 0.29 -16.13
C LEU A 63 -9.21 0.80 -16.53
N GLU A 64 -9.35 2.10 -16.76
CA GLU A 64 -10.58 2.71 -17.27
C GLU A 64 -11.04 2.04 -18.56
N ALA A 65 -10.14 1.86 -19.53
CA ALA A 65 -10.46 1.19 -20.79
C ALA A 65 -10.92 -0.27 -20.57
N GLN A 66 -10.29 -1.00 -19.65
CA GLN A 66 -10.70 -2.38 -19.31
C GLN A 66 -12.09 -2.42 -18.67
N LEU A 67 -12.38 -1.52 -17.73
CA LEU A 67 -13.67 -1.46 -17.07
C LEU A 67 -14.78 -1.03 -18.04
N ASN A 68 -14.50 -0.06 -18.93
CA ASN A 68 -15.44 0.34 -19.97
C ASN A 68 -15.70 -0.76 -21.00
N ALA A 69 -14.67 -1.55 -21.36
CA ALA A 69 -14.84 -2.71 -22.22
C ALA A 69 -15.70 -3.80 -21.54
N LEU A 70 -15.49 -4.02 -20.23
CA LEU A 70 -16.31 -4.96 -19.45
C LEU A 70 -17.78 -4.52 -19.41
N LEU A 71 -18.06 -3.22 -19.28
CA LEU A 71 -19.44 -2.71 -19.30
C LEU A 71 -20.15 -2.88 -20.65
N GLN A 72 -19.40 -2.99 -21.75
CA GLN A 72 -19.95 -3.23 -23.07
C GLN A 72 -20.26 -4.72 -23.33
N ASP A 73 -19.68 -5.62 -22.53
CA ASP A 73 -19.93 -7.06 -22.61
C ASP A 73 -20.86 -7.49 -21.45
N GLU A 74 -22.16 -7.51 -21.72
CA GLU A 74 -23.19 -7.86 -20.74
C GLU A 74 -22.99 -9.26 -20.13
N ALA A 75 -22.46 -10.21 -20.90
CA ALA A 75 -22.24 -11.58 -20.43
C ALA A 75 -21.07 -11.63 -19.45
N GLN A 76 -19.95 -10.98 -19.77
CA GLN A 76 -18.80 -10.88 -18.86
C GLN A 76 -19.12 -10.04 -17.64
N LEU A 77 -19.86 -8.94 -17.80
CA LEU A 77 -20.29 -8.11 -16.68
C LEU A 77 -21.15 -8.92 -15.68
N ALA A 78 -22.14 -9.67 -16.18
CA ALA A 78 -22.98 -10.50 -15.33
C ALA A 78 -22.17 -11.58 -14.58
N GLU A 79 -21.15 -12.16 -15.22
CA GLU A 79 -20.25 -13.13 -14.59
C GLU A 79 -19.44 -12.48 -13.46
N VAL A 80 -18.83 -11.31 -13.72
CA VAL A 80 -18.05 -10.58 -12.71
C VAL A 80 -18.91 -10.15 -11.53
N LEU A 81 -20.15 -9.69 -11.76
CA LEU A 81 -21.08 -9.28 -10.71
C LEU A 81 -21.61 -10.44 -9.87
N ARG A 82 -21.66 -11.66 -10.43
CA ARG A 82 -22.11 -12.87 -9.73
C ARG A 82 -20.97 -13.61 -9.02
N ASN A 83 -19.73 -13.34 -9.39
CA ASN A 83 -18.58 -13.98 -8.78
C ASN A 83 -18.39 -13.49 -7.33
N PRO A 84 -18.48 -14.38 -6.32
CA PRO A 84 -18.32 -14.01 -4.91
C PRO A 84 -16.89 -13.58 -4.55
N GLN A 85 -15.91 -13.83 -5.42
CA GLN A 85 -14.53 -13.39 -5.25
C GLN A 85 -14.30 -11.96 -5.76
N THR A 86 -15.27 -11.36 -6.45
CA THR A 86 -15.15 -9.98 -6.94
C THR A 86 -15.17 -9.02 -5.75
N PRO A 87 -14.19 -8.10 -5.65
CA PRO A 87 -14.16 -7.12 -4.57
C PRO A 87 -15.46 -6.31 -4.49
N PRO A 88 -16.04 -6.10 -3.30
CA PRO A 88 -17.31 -5.37 -3.15
C PRO A 88 -17.27 -3.95 -3.74
N GLN A 89 -16.12 -3.28 -3.65
CA GLN A 89 -15.89 -1.96 -4.23
C GLN A 89 -15.98 -1.99 -5.76
N LEU A 90 -15.43 -3.03 -6.41
CA LEU A 90 -15.51 -3.20 -7.85
C LEU A 90 -16.95 -3.46 -8.29
N VAL A 91 -17.69 -4.31 -7.57
CA VAL A 91 -19.12 -4.56 -7.82
C VAL A 91 -19.93 -3.27 -7.71
N ALA A 92 -19.70 -2.47 -6.67
CA ALA A 92 -20.40 -1.20 -6.47
C ALA A 92 -20.16 -0.22 -7.62
N ILE A 93 -18.91 -0.12 -8.10
CA ILE A 93 -18.54 0.79 -9.20
C ILE A 93 -19.11 0.28 -10.52
N LEU A 94 -19.06 -1.02 -10.81
CA LEU A 94 -19.65 -1.59 -12.02
C LEU A 94 -21.18 -1.42 -12.06
N ASN A 95 -21.86 -1.56 -10.91
CA ASN A 95 -23.30 -1.27 -10.80
C ASN A 95 -23.60 0.23 -10.97
N ALA A 96 -22.79 1.10 -10.36
CA ALA A 96 -22.95 2.54 -10.51
C ALA A 96 -22.72 2.98 -11.97
N ALA A 97 -21.73 2.39 -12.64
CA ALA A 97 -21.32 2.77 -13.98
C ALA A 97 -22.32 2.38 -15.08
N GLN A 98 -23.15 1.35 -14.85
CA GLN A 98 -24.27 1.01 -15.74
C GLN A 98 -25.28 2.17 -15.90
N SER A 99 -25.49 2.96 -14.84
CA SER A 99 -26.42 4.10 -14.85
C SER A 99 -25.72 5.46 -14.90
N ARG A 100 -24.42 5.52 -14.57
CA ARG A 100 -23.61 6.75 -14.54
C ARG A 100 -22.30 6.53 -15.29
N PRO A 101 -22.20 6.96 -16.56
CA PRO A 101 -21.02 6.68 -17.40
C PRO A 101 -19.71 7.24 -16.82
N ASN A 102 -19.76 8.28 -15.98
CA ASN A 102 -18.58 8.87 -15.35
C ASN A 102 -18.14 8.20 -14.04
N ALA A 103 -18.90 7.22 -13.51
CA ALA A 103 -18.64 6.65 -12.19
C ALA A 103 -17.27 5.94 -12.10
N ILE A 104 -16.81 5.32 -13.18
CA ILE A 104 -15.47 4.72 -13.25
C ILE A 104 -14.40 5.80 -13.12
N ASN A 105 -14.51 6.87 -13.91
CA ASN A 105 -13.52 7.95 -13.89
C ASN A 105 -13.49 8.65 -12.52
N GLU A 106 -14.66 8.95 -11.93
CA GLU A 106 -14.78 9.51 -10.58
C GLU A 106 -14.07 8.62 -9.54
N PHE A 107 -14.34 7.31 -9.57
CA PHE A 107 -13.71 6.36 -8.65
C PHE A 107 -12.19 6.32 -8.82
N LEU A 108 -11.71 6.25 -10.06
CA LEU A 108 -10.28 6.19 -10.35
C LEU A 108 -9.55 7.48 -9.94
N ASN A 109 -10.19 8.64 -10.11
CA ASN A 109 -9.64 9.92 -9.63
C ASN A 109 -9.58 9.97 -8.10
N GLN A 110 -10.63 9.50 -7.41
CA GLN A 110 -10.60 9.38 -5.95
C GLN A 110 -9.47 8.46 -5.46
N GLN A 111 -9.24 7.33 -6.12
CA GLN A 111 -8.12 6.44 -5.80
C GLN A 111 -6.77 7.14 -6.00
N ARG A 112 -6.62 7.90 -7.09
CA ARG A 112 -5.41 8.66 -7.37
C ARG A 112 -5.15 9.74 -6.31
N GLU A 113 -6.17 10.48 -5.91
CA GLU A 113 -6.07 11.54 -4.90
C GLU A 113 -5.71 11.00 -3.52
N GLN A 114 -6.19 9.79 -3.18
CA GLN A 114 -5.90 9.14 -1.91
C GLN A 114 -4.55 8.43 -1.88
N LEU A 115 -3.95 8.15 -3.05
CA LEU A 115 -2.72 7.35 -3.16
C LEU A 115 -1.56 7.90 -2.31
N PRO A 116 -1.27 9.22 -2.27
CA PRO A 116 -0.20 9.76 -1.41
C PRO A 116 -0.40 9.42 0.07
N GLU A 117 -1.60 9.67 0.60
CA GLU A 117 -1.92 9.40 2.01
C GLU A 117 -1.91 7.91 2.32
N GLN A 118 -2.37 7.06 1.38
CA GLN A 118 -2.27 5.61 1.54
C GLN A 118 -0.81 5.14 1.61
N LEU A 119 0.07 5.71 0.80
CA LEU A 119 1.50 5.37 0.81
C LEU A 119 2.18 5.83 2.10
N ARG A 120 1.88 7.05 2.58
CA ARG A 120 2.38 7.57 3.86
C ARG A 120 1.90 6.72 5.04
N SER A 121 0.59 6.42 5.05
CA SER A 121 -0.02 5.59 6.09
C SER A 121 0.64 4.21 6.17
N ARG A 122 0.97 3.57 5.05
CA ARG A 122 1.71 2.29 5.05
C ARG A 122 3.11 2.39 5.67
N ILE A 123 3.82 3.49 5.45
CA ILE A 123 5.12 3.71 6.08
C ILE A 123 4.94 3.83 7.60
N HIS A 124 3.97 4.62 8.06
CA HIS A 124 3.67 4.77 9.47
C HIS A 124 3.20 3.46 10.13
N GLU A 125 2.28 2.73 9.51
CA GLU A 125 1.82 1.42 9.99
C GLU A 125 2.99 0.43 10.11
N ARG A 126 3.89 0.44 9.13
CA ARG A 126 5.06 -0.45 9.17
C ARG A 126 6.04 -0.04 10.26
N ARG A 127 6.29 1.26 10.44
CA ARG A 127 7.09 1.79 11.56
C ARG A 127 6.49 1.35 12.88
N ASP A 128 5.19 1.55 13.07
CA ASP A 128 4.51 1.25 14.34
C ASP A 128 4.53 -0.25 14.64
N ALA A 129 4.32 -1.10 13.62
CA ALA A 129 4.46 -2.54 13.76
C ALA A 129 5.89 -2.95 14.19
N LEU A 130 6.92 -2.35 13.58
CA LEU A 130 8.31 -2.63 13.97
C LEU A 130 8.65 -2.12 15.38
N LEU A 131 8.15 -0.95 15.76
CA LEU A 131 8.33 -0.41 17.10
C LEU A 131 7.66 -1.31 18.14
N GLU A 132 6.45 -1.78 17.87
CA GLU A 132 5.74 -2.75 18.70
C GLU A 132 6.54 -4.06 18.85
N GLU A 133 7.07 -4.60 17.74
CA GLU A 133 7.95 -5.78 17.77
C GLU A 133 9.19 -5.55 18.67
N VAL A 134 9.86 -4.39 18.56
CA VAL A 134 11.02 -4.06 19.39
C VAL A 134 10.63 -3.90 20.87
N LEU A 135 9.49 -3.27 21.16
CA LEU A 135 8.98 -3.09 22.52
C LEU A 135 8.60 -4.43 23.17
N GLN A 136 7.91 -5.32 22.46
CA GLN A 136 7.59 -6.66 22.96
C GLN A 136 8.85 -7.45 23.30
N LEU A 137 9.90 -7.33 22.50
CA LEU A 137 11.19 -7.96 22.80
C LEU A 137 11.87 -7.35 24.04
N SER A 138 11.64 -6.06 24.33
CA SER A 138 12.10 -5.40 25.55
C SER A 138 11.46 -5.94 26.83
N GLU A 139 10.18 -6.30 26.77
CA GLU A 139 9.47 -6.88 27.91
C GLU A 139 10.03 -8.26 28.28
N HIS A 140 10.45 -9.05 27.28
CA HIS A 140 11.12 -10.34 27.48
C HIS A 140 12.50 -10.21 28.13
N CYS A 141 13.18 -9.07 27.94
CA CYS A 141 14.42 -8.73 28.65
C CYS A 141 14.18 -8.43 30.13
N HIS A 142 13.09 -7.71 30.46
CA HIS A 142 12.75 -7.36 31.84
C HIS A 142 12.24 -8.54 32.68
N SER A 143 11.59 -9.54 32.05
CA SER A 143 11.01 -10.71 32.73
C SER A 143 12.03 -11.80 33.12
N ARG A 144 13.29 -11.71 32.64
CA ARG A 144 14.36 -12.69 32.92
C ARG A 144 15.31 -12.29 34.07
N HIS A 145 15.03 -11.21 34.79
CA HIS A 145 15.75 -10.82 36.00
C HIS A 145 14.88 -10.99 37.25
#